data_AF-A0A7C7P1P2-F1
#
_entry.id   AF-A0A7C7P1P2-F1
#
_cell.length_a   1.000
_cell.length_b   1.000
_cell.length_c   1.000
_cell.angle_alpha   90.00
_cell.angle_beta   90.00
_cell.angle_gamma   90.00
#
_symmetry.space_group_name_H-M   'P 1'
#
loop_
_entity.id
_entity.type
_entity.pdbx_description
1 polymer ?
#
loop_
_entity_poly.entity_id
_entity_poly.type
_entity_poly.pdbx_seq_one_letter_code
_entity_poly.pdbx_strand_id
1 'polypeptide(L)'
;MDLVTNVPTLPRVGETVSGTSFRTTPGGKGANQAVAAKRLGASVSMIGQVGDDIYGIELLKSLRSEGVSVENVSVSHGTHTGVALIGVEDSGLNSITAVYGANMAESAAYEESIREAVGDADV
;
A
#
# COMPACT_ATOMS: atom_id res chain seq x y z
N MET A 1 -3.06 -0.36 -0.99
CA MET A 1 -4.04 0.55 -1.59
C MET A 1 -5.12 0.82 -0.58
N ASP A 2 -5.46 2.08 -0.35
CA ASP A 2 -6.51 2.44 0.59
C ASP A 2 -7.80 2.74 -0.19
N LEU A 3 -8.87 2.01 0.12
CA LEU A 3 -10.19 2.12 -0.47
C LEU A 3 -11.07 2.87 0.53
N VAL A 4 -11.28 4.17 0.29
CA VAL A 4 -11.93 5.06 1.25
C VAL A 4 -13.36 5.34 0.82
N THR A 5 -14.31 4.98 1.67
CA THR A 5 -15.74 5.27 1.51
C THR A 5 -16.17 6.22 2.62
N ASN A 6 -16.70 7.39 2.24
CA ASN A 6 -17.33 8.28 3.20
C ASN A 6 -18.81 7.89 3.36
N VAL A 7 -19.32 7.93 4.58
CA VAL A 7 -20.70 7.56 4.94
C VAL A 7 -21.26 8.57 5.96
N PRO A 8 -22.59 8.75 6.07
CA PRO A 8 -23.14 9.60 7.13
C PRO A 8 -22.86 9.05 8.54
N THR A 9 -22.94 7.73 8.69
CA THR A 9 -22.62 6.99 9.92
C THR A 9 -22.08 5.62 9.52
N LEU A 10 -21.08 5.11 10.26
CA LEU A 10 -20.55 3.78 10.02
C LEU A 10 -21.64 2.71 10.21
N PRO A 11 -21.73 1.70 9.31
CA PRO A 11 -22.73 0.66 9.43
C PRO A 11 -22.50 -0.16 10.70
N ARG A 12 -23.59 -0.48 11.41
CA ARG A 12 -23.56 -1.49 12.46
C ARG A 12 -23.63 -2.89 11.84
N VAL A 13 -23.42 -3.91 12.68
CA VAL A 13 -23.55 -5.31 12.27
C VAL A 13 -24.93 -5.55 11.64
N GLY A 14 -24.94 -6.01 10.40
CA GLY A 14 -26.16 -6.33 9.64
C GLY A 14 -26.78 -5.15 8.89
N GLU A 15 -26.27 -3.93 9.04
CA GLU A 15 -26.78 -2.76 8.32
C GLU A 15 -26.10 -2.60 6.94
N THR A 16 -26.86 -2.04 5.99
CA THR A 16 -26.33 -1.49 4.75
C THR A 16 -26.58 0.01 4.74
N VAL A 17 -25.52 0.80 4.54
CA VAL A 17 -25.59 2.26 4.52
C VAL A 17 -25.18 2.76 3.14
N SER A 18 -25.89 3.76 2.61
CA SER A 18 -25.50 4.43 1.37
C SER A 18 -24.30 5.34 1.62
N GLY A 19 -23.21 5.11 0.89
CA GLY A 19 -22.04 5.99 0.91
C GLY A 19 -22.29 7.33 0.23
N THR A 20 -21.55 8.35 0.63
CA THR A 20 -21.60 9.71 0.06
C THR A 20 -20.50 9.93 -0.97
N SER A 21 -19.36 9.24 -0.85
CA SER A 21 -18.29 9.24 -1.86
C SER A 21 -17.37 8.02 -1.71
N PHE A 22 -16.64 7.72 -2.78
CA PHE A 22 -15.64 6.65 -2.83
C PHE A 22 -14.39 7.15 -3.54
N ARG A 23 -13.22 6.79 -3.03
CA ARG A 23 -11.93 7.03 -3.69
C ARG A 23 -10.92 5.95 -3.33
N THR A 24 -9.96 5.74 -4.23
CA THR A 24 -8.74 4.98 -3.95
C THR A 24 -7.58 5.96 -3.73
N THR A 25 -6.67 5.62 -2.83
CA THR A 25 -5.42 6.37 -2.66
C THR A 25 -4.25 5.42 -2.44
N PRO A 26 -3.09 5.67 -3.09
CA PRO A 26 -1.85 5.03 -2.71
C PRO A 26 -1.61 5.20 -1.21
N GLY A 27 -1.19 4.12 -0.56
CA GLY A 27 -1.03 4.05 0.89
C GLY A 27 0.00 2.98 1.27
N GLY A 28 0.04 2.63 2.54
CA GLY A 28 1.05 1.72 3.11
C GLY A 28 2.18 2.47 3.80
N LYS A 29 2.53 2.05 5.03
CA LYS A 29 3.47 2.78 5.88
C LYS A 29 4.86 2.91 5.24
N GLY A 30 5.39 1.81 4.69
CA GLY A 30 6.70 1.83 4.01
C GLY A 30 6.71 2.74 2.78
N ALA A 31 5.68 2.66 1.92
CA ALA A 31 5.55 3.53 0.76
C ALA A 31 5.48 5.01 1.16
N ASN A 32 4.70 5.35 2.19
CA ASN A 32 4.59 6.72 2.69
C ASN A 32 5.94 7.25 3.22
N GLN A 33 6.70 6.41 3.93
CA GLN A 33 8.04 6.76 4.41
C GLN A 33 9.04 6.94 3.26
N ALA A 34 9.01 6.05 2.27
CA ALA A 34 9.88 6.13 1.09
C ALA A 34 9.65 7.42 0.30
N VAL A 35 8.39 7.79 0.07
CA VAL A 35 8.03 9.06 -0.59
C VAL A 35 8.46 10.26 0.25
N ALA A 36 8.25 10.23 1.56
CA ALA A 36 8.68 11.32 2.44
C ALA A 36 10.20 11.52 2.40
N ALA A 37 10.98 10.44 2.53
CA ALA A 37 12.44 10.48 2.44
C ALA A 37 12.91 11.02 1.06
N LYS A 38 12.27 10.56 -0.02
CA LYS A 38 12.58 11.01 -1.38
C LYS A 38 12.32 12.50 -1.57
N ARG A 39 11.20 13.01 -1.07
CA ARG A 39 10.86 14.45 -1.10
C ARG A 39 11.82 15.31 -0.29
N LEU A 40 12.49 14.74 0.72
CA LEU A 40 13.56 15.40 1.49
C LEU A 40 14.93 15.34 0.80
N GLY A 41 15.03 14.72 -0.38
CA GLY A 41 16.25 14.69 -1.20
C GLY A 41 17.08 13.41 -1.09
N ALA A 42 16.62 12.39 -0.36
CA ALA A 42 17.33 11.12 -0.26
C ALA A 42 17.28 10.33 -1.59
N SER A 43 18.29 9.50 -1.82
CA SER A 43 18.18 8.38 -2.76
C SER A 43 17.40 7.28 -2.07
N VAL A 44 16.28 6.83 -2.65
CA VAL A 44 15.37 5.88 -2.01
C VAL A 44 15.05 4.74 -2.96
N SER A 45 15.28 3.53 -2.50
CA SER A 45 14.79 2.29 -3.12
C SER A 45 13.76 1.64 -2.20
N MET A 46 12.57 1.38 -2.73
CA MET A 46 11.54 0.62 -2.02
C MET A 46 11.82 -0.87 -2.18
N ILE A 47 11.77 -1.60 -1.07
CA ILE A 47 11.75 -3.07 -1.05
C ILE A 47 10.38 -3.51 -0.56
N GLY A 48 9.76 -4.46 -1.24
CA GLY A 48 8.42 -4.93 -0.89
C GLY A 48 7.83 -5.85 -1.95
N GLN A 49 6.55 -6.19 -1.78
CA GLN A 49 5.82 -6.99 -2.75
C GLN A 49 4.43 -6.42 -3.02
N VAL A 50 4.01 -6.48 -4.28
CA VAL A 50 2.64 -6.18 -4.72
C VAL A 50 2.03 -7.42 -5.40
N GLY A 51 0.70 -7.48 -5.50
CA GLY A 51 0.05 -8.53 -6.28
C GLY A 51 0.10 -8.25 -7.78
N ASP A 52 -0.19 -9.28 -8.57
CA ASP A 52 -0.37 -9.18 -10.03
C ASP A 52 -1.77 -8.65 -10.36
N ASP A 53 -2.07 -7.44 -9.89
CA ASP A 53 -3.36 -6.79 -10.05
C ASP A 53 -3.23 -5.29 -10.33
N ILE A 54 -4.37 -4.66 -10.65
CA ILE A 54 -4.43 -3.25 -11.02
C ILE A 54 -3.90 -2.33 -9.92
N TYR A 55 -4.08 -2.71 -8.64
CA TYR A 55 -3.57 -1.92 -7.53
C TYR A 55 -2.05 -2.01 -7.43
N GLY A 56 -1.46 -3.18 -7.70
CA GLY A 56 -0.01 -3.34 -7.76
C GLY A 56 0.60 -2.41 -8.81
N ILE A 57 0.02 -2.40 -10.02
CA ILE A 57 0.43 -1.51 -11.12
C ILE A 57 0.32 -0.03 -10.70
N GLU A 58 -0.80 0.36 -10.09
CA GLU A 58 -1.06 1.74 -9.67
C GLU A 58 -0.09 2.20 -8.57
N LEU A 59 0.16 1.37 -7.55
CA LEU A 59 1.09 1.70 -6.46
C LEU A 59 2.52 1.85 -6.97
N LEU A 60 2.97 0.94 -7.84
CA LEU A 60 4.29 1.04 -8.47
C LEU A 60 4.41 2.32 -9.32
N LYS A 61 3.36 2.67 -10.07
CA LYS A 61 3.32 3.92 -10.84
C LYS A 61 3.40 5.15 -9.93
N SER A 62 2.68 5.14 -8.81
CA SER A 62 2.70 6.23 -7.82
C SER A 62 4.10 6.45 -7.26
N LEU A 63 4.77 5.37 -6.82
CA LEU A 63 6.15 5.45 -6.30
C LEU A 63 7.14 5.99 -7.34
N ARG A 64 7.07 5.49 -8.58
CA ARG A 64 7.90 5.97 -9.69
C ARG A 64 7.68 7.46 -9.97
N SER A 65 6.43 7.93 -9.90
CA SER A 65 6.11 9.35 -10.12
C SER A 65 6.68 10.27 -9.04
N GLU A 66 6.91 9.76 -7.83
CA GLU A 66 7.59 10.46 -6.73
C GLU A 66 9.12 10.32 -6.81
N GLY A 67 9.65 9.60 -7.79
CA GLY A 67 11.08 9.37 -7.98
C GLY A 67 11.70 8.33 -7.03
N VAL A 68 10.87 7.50 -6.40
CA VAL A 68 11.31 6.34 -5.60
C VAL A 68 11.65 5.19 -6.54
N SER A 69 12.82 4.56 -6.38
CA SER A 69 13.15 3.34 -7.14
C SER A 69 12.28 2.18 -6.65
N VAL A 70 11.77 1.38 -7.59
CA VAL A 70 10.92 0.22 -7.32
C VAL A 70 11.51 -1.07 -7.91
N GLU A 71 12.79 -1.07 -8.25
CA GLU A 71 13.47 -2.23 -8.84
C GLU A 71 13.48 -3.43 -7.89
N ASN A 72 13.50 -3.17 -6.58
CA ASN A 72 13.46 -4.19 -5.53
C ASN A 72 12.03 -4.47 -5.01
N VAL A 73 11.00 -4.04 -5.74
CA VAL A 73 9.60 -4.41 -5.45
C VAL A 73 9.20 -5.55 -6.38
N SER A 74 8.93 -6.73 -5.80
CA SER A 74 8.52 -7.91 -6.57
C SER A 74 7.00 -7.98 -6.76
N VAL A 75 6.59 -8.72 -7.79
CA VAL A 75 5.18 -9.05 -8.03
C VAL A 75 4.93 -10.48 -7.55
N SER A 76 4.07 -10.64 -6.55
CA SER A 76 3.64 -11.95 -6.04
C SER A 76 2.45 -12.45 -6.85
N HIS A 77 2.66 -13.49 -7.65
CA HIS A 77 1.57 -14.13 -8.41
C HIS A 77 0.67 -14.97 -7.49
N GLY A 78 -0.62 -15.05 -7.84
CA GLY A 78 -1.61 -15.85 -7.10
C GLY A 78 -2.12 -15.21 -5.81
N THR A 79 -1.72 -13.97 -5.50
CA THR A 79 -2.25 -13.18 -4.39
C THR A 79 -2.49 -11.73 -4.82
N HIS A 80 -3.35 -11.03 -4.08
CA HIS A 80 -3.69 -9.64 -4.35
C HIS A 80 -2.73 -8.67 -3.64
N THR A 81 -2.64 -7.45 -4.15
CA THR A 81 -1.96 -6.33 -3.49
C THR A 81 -2.65 -6.04 -2.16
N GLY A 82 -1.88 -5.66 -1.13
CA GLY A 82 -2.45 -5.28 0.16
C GLY A 82 -3.44 -4.12 0.06
N VAL A 83 -4.59 -4.27 0.71
CA VAL A 83 -5.67 -3.28 0.72
C VAL A 83 -6.09 -2.91 2.13
N ALA A 84 -6.53 -1.66 2.31
CA ALA A 84 -7.25 -1.21 3.49
C ALA A 84 -8.61 -0.68 3.07
N LEU A 85 -9.69 -1.27 3.59
CA LEU A 85 -11.05 -0.78 3.43
C LEU A 85 -11.34 0.19 4.57
N ILE A 86 -11.57 1.45 4.23
CA ILE A 86 -11.65 2.55 5.19
C ILE A 86 -13.03 3.18 5.08
N GLY A 87 -13.88 2.95 6.07
CA GLY A 87 -15.10 3.73 6.27
C GLY A 87 -14.77 4.99 7.06
N VAL A 88 -15.22 6.15 6.61
CA VAL A 88 -15.10 7.41 7.35
C VAL A 88 -16.50 8.00 7.50
N GLU A 89 -16.95 8.19 8.74
CA GLU A 89 -18.22 8.86 8.99
C GLU A 89 -18.06 10.38 9.12
N ASP A 90 -19.16 11.12 8.96
CA ASP A 90 -19.18 12.58 8.97
C ASP A 90 -18.67 13.19 10.29
N SER A 91 -18.73 12.44 11.40
CA SER A 91 -18.16 12.84 12.70
C SER A 91 -16.62 12.86 12.70
N GLY A 92 -15.99 12.23 11.71
CA GLY A 92 -14.54 12.01 11.62
C GLY A 92 -14.09 10.67 12.19
N LEU A 93 -14.98 9.87 12.80
CA LEU A 93 -14.63 8.50 13.17
C LEU A 93 -14.40 7.64 11.93
N ASN A 94 -13.55 6.62 12.07
CA ASN A 94 -13.27 5.69 11.00
C ASN A 94 -13.31 4.24 11.47
N SER A 95 -13.47 3.34 10.51
CA SER A 95 -13.29 1.91 10.67
C SER A 95 -12.41 1.40 9.54
N ILE A 96 -11.40 0.61 9.89
CA ILE A 96 -10.40 0.13 8.93
C ILE A 96 -10.31 -1.40 9.03
N THR A 97 -10.55 -2.05 7.90
CA THR A 97 -10.28 -3.48 7.72
C THR A 97 -9.16 -3.64 6.70
N ALA A 98 -8.05 -4.25 7.11
CA ALA A 98 -6.90 -4.46 6.23
C ALA A 98 -6.75 -5.93 5.85
N VAL A 99 -6.38 -6.18 4.59
CA VAL A 99 -5.95 -7.49 4.09
C VAL A 99 -4.61 -7.30 3.41
N TYR A 100 -3.56 -7.84 4.00
CA TYR A 100 -2.18 -7.49 3.63
C TYR A 100 -1.70 -8.14 2.33
N GLY A 101 -2.32 -9.25 1.90
CA GLY A 101 -2.08 -9.87 0.59
C GLY A 101 -0.58 -10.14 0.34
N ALA A 102 -0.08 -9.68 -0.81
CA ALA A 102 1.31 -9.80 -1.24
C ALA A 102 2.35 -9.32 -0.19
N ASN A 103 2.01 -8.39 0.70
CA ASN A 103 2.95 -7.95 1.74
C ASN A 103 3.33 -9.07 2.75
N MET A 104 2.52 -10.13 2.81
CA MET A 104 2.77 -11.30 3.67
C MET A 104 3.30 -12.50 2.88
N ALA A 105 3.59 -12.33 1.58
CA ALA A 105 4.24 -13.38 0.83
C ALA A 105 5.67 -13.55 1.35
N GLU A 106 6.07 -14.80 1.56
CA GLU A 106 7.43 -15.14 1.99
C GLU A 106 7.98 -16.20 1.06
N SER A 107 9.24 -16.05 0.67
CA SER A 107 9.99 -17.05 -0.07
C SER A 107 11.47 -16.84 0.16
N ALA A 108 12.26 -17.92 0.08
CA ALA A 108 13.72 -17.83 0.16
C ALA A 108 14.31 -16.88 -0.89
N ALA A 109 13.72 -16.82 -2.09
CA ALA A 109 14.13 -15.88 -3.14
C ALA A 109 13.88 -14.42 -2.75
N TYR A 110 12.75 -14.14 -2.07
CA TYR A 110 12.46 -12.79 -1.59
C TYR A 110 13.41 -12.38 -0.46
N GLU A 111 13.70 -13.27 0.49
CA GLU A 111 14.68 -13.00 1.54
C GLU A 111 16.07 -12.68 0.99
N GLU A 112 16.52 -13.43 -0.03
CA GLU A 112 17.81 -13.16 -0.67
C GLU A 112 17.82 -11.81 -1.39
N SER A 113 16.74 -11.48 -2.11
CA SER A 113 16.63 -10.17 -2.78
C SER A 113 16.70 -8.99 -1.80
N ILE A 114 16.20 -9.16 -0.56
CA ILE A 114 16.34 -8.15 0.49
C ILE A 114 17.81 -8.00 0.90
N ARG A 115 18.54 -9.11 1.09
CA ARG A 115 19.96 -9.07 1.49
C ARG A 115 20.81 -8.36 0.44
N GLU A 116 20.59 -8.66 -0.83
CA GLU A 116 21.29 -8.02 -1.94
C GLU A 116 20.98 -6.52 -2.00
N ALA A 117 19.70 -6.14 -1.88
CA ALA A 117 19.27 -4.75 -2.00
C ALA A 117 19.76 -3.84 -0.87
N VAL A 118 19.94 -4.37 0.35
CA VAL A 118 20.35 -3.59 1.53
C VAL A 118 21.88 -3.45 1.64
N GLY A 119 22.66 -4.28 0.93
CA GLY A 119 24.12 -4.36 1.10
C GLY A 119 24.88 -3.03 0.97
N ASP A 120 24.43 -2.14 0.07
CA ASP A 120 25.04 -0.83 -0.21
C ASP A 120 24.25 0.35 0.39
N ALA A 121 23.22 0.09 1.20
CA ALA A 121 22.35 1.13 1.75
C ALA A 121 22.95 1.77 3.01
N ASP A 122 22.82 3.09 3.13
CA ASP A 122 23.25 3.83 4.34
C ASP A 122 22.34 3.58 5.55
N VAL A 123 21.07 3.21 5.32
CA VAL A 123 20.00 2.96 6.31
C VAL A 123 19.06 1.87 5.83
#